data_AF-A0A517RIN5-F1
#
_entry.id   AF-A0A517RIN5-F1
#
_cell.length_a   1.000
_cell.length_b   1.000
_cell.length_c   1.000
_cell.angle_alpha   90.00
_cell.angle_beta   90.00
_cell.angle_gamma   90.00
#
_symmetry.space_group_name_H-M   'P 1'
#
loop_
_entity.id
_entity.type
_entity.pdbx_description
1 polymer ?
#
loop_
_entity_poly.entity_id
_entity_poly.type
_entity_poly.pdbx_seq_one_letter_code
_entity_poly.pdbx_strand_id
1 'polypeptide(L)'
;MIWKLLPFRKRKSDDEFIAGIRRNIEAWDRWRYGRILLSVSLVAAWIWVLSLSIRLILKLDQQEVESMALFWGNLGMLIGFAVGFLGSVAFSYLAILSAGFRSERLLLKYYDAQNSPEQSEDEESQA
;
A
#
# COMPACT_ATOMS: atom_id res chain seq x y z
N MET A 1 -19.54 38.30 11.41
CA MET A 1 -18.46 38.62 10.44
C MET A 1 -17.17 37.93 10.92
N ILE A 2 -17.05 36.62 10.67
CA ILE A 2 -15.89 35.81 11.10
C ILE A 2 -15.37 35.09 9.86
N TRP A 3 -14.53 35.79 9.10
CA TRP A 3 -13.73 35.21 8.03
C TRP A 3 -12.29 35.66 8.28
N LYS A 4 -11.57 34.92 9.10
CA LYS A 4 -10.12 35.08 9.22
C LYS A 4 -9.42 33.73 9.32
N LEU A 5 -8.62 33.50 8.28
CA LEU A 5 -7.32 32.82 8.33
C LEU A 5 -7.35 31.29 8.34
N LEU A 6 -7.76 30.71 7.21
CA LEU A 6 -7.09 29.48 6.75
C LEU A 6 -5.64 29.85 6.43
N PRO A 7 -4.63 29.25 7.09
CA PRO A 7 -3.24 29.52 6.76
C PRO A 7 -2.99 29.10 5.31
N PHE A 8 -2.59 30.07 4.48
CA PHE A 8 -2.10 29.80 3.13
C PHE A 8 -0.97 28.78 3.24
N ARG A 9 -1.29 27.54 2.87
CA ARG A 9 -0.33 26.44 2.74
C ARG A 9 0.74 26.94 1.77
N LYS A 10 1.94 27.27 2.28
CA LYS A 10 3.10 27.65 1.45
C LYS A 10 3.22 26.60 0.34
N ARG A 11 2.97 27.00 -0.91
CA ARG A 11 3.28 26.16 -2.06
C ARG A 11 4.79 25.99 -2.02
N LYS A 12 5.25 24.75 -1.77
CA LYS A 12 6.66 24.40 -1.91
C LYS A 12 7.08 24.72 -3.34
N SER A 13 8.30 25.20 -3.53
CA SER A 13 8.88 25.29 -4.87
C SER A 13 8.83 23.92 -5.54
N ASP A 14 8.63 23.87 -6.86
CA ASP A 14 8.59 22.62 -7.61
C ASP A 14 9.87 21.78 -7.35
N ASP A 15 11.01 22.45 -7.15
CA ASP A 15 12.29 21.81 -6.82
C ASP A 15 12.26 21.13 -5.43
N GLU A 16 11.65 21.77 -4.42
CA GLU A 16 11.48 21.19 -3.09
C GLU A 16 10.52 20.00 -3.11
N PHE A 17 9.51 20.04 -4.00
CA PHE A 17 8.59 18.94 -4.20
C PHE A 17 9.28 17.74 -4.86
N ILE A 18 10.03 17.95 -5.95
CA ILE A 18 10.80 16.92 -6.64
C ILE A 18 11.87 16.31 -5.75
N ALA A 19 12.60 17.12 -4.97
CA ALA A 19 13.58 16.62 -4.00
C ALA A 19 12.93 15.74 -2.91
N GLY A 20 11.70 16.09 -2.51
CA GLY A 20 10.90 15.27 -1.61
C GLY A 20 10.53 13.91 -2.23
N ILE A 21 10.10 13.89 -3.49
CA ILE A 21 9.79 12.65 -4.21
C ILE A 21 11.04 11.77 -4.35
N ARG A 22 12.18 12.35 -4.73
CA ARG A 22 13.45 11.61 -4.89
C ARG A 22 13.87 10.91 -3.60
N ARG A 23 13.83 11.62 -2.47
CA ARG A 23 14.10 11.03 -1.13
C ARG A 23 13.12 9.93 -0.75
N ASN A 24 11.83 10.09 -1.06
CA ASN A 24 10.83 9.07 -0.78
C ASN A 24 11.04 7.80 -1.62
N ILE A 25 11.44 7.94 -2.89
CA ILE A 25 11.75 6.80 -3.76
C ILE A 25 12.99 6.05 -3.26
N GLU A 26 14.07 6.76 -2.89
CA GLU A 26 15.27 6.13 -2.34
C GLU A 26 15.01 5.38 -1.04
N ALA A 27 14.24 6.00 -0.13
CA ALA A 27 13.81 5.34 1.09
C ALA A 27 12.96 4.11 0.76
N TRP A 28 12.03 4.22 -0.19
CA TRP A 28 11.19 3.11 -0.58
C TRP A 28 11.98 1.94 -1.18
N ASP A 29 12.93 2.20 -2.08
CA ASP A 29 13.77 1.16 -2.68
C ASP A 29 14.64 0.46 -1.63
N ARG A 30 15.17 1.19 -0.64
CA ARG A 30 15.94 0.59 0.46
C ARG A 30 15.13 -0.41 1.28
N TRP A 31 13.86 -0.09 1.54
CA TRP A 31 12.95 -0.95 2.31
C TRP A 31 12.13 -1.91 1.45
N ARG A 32 12.29 -1.88 0.12
CA ARG A 32 11.45 -2.62 -0.83
C ARG A 32 11.47 -4.12 -0.55
N TYR A 33 12.66 -4.71 -0.41
CA TYR A 33 12.81 -6.13 -0.13
C TYR A 33 12.18 -6.51 1.22
N GLY A 34 12.41 -5.70 2.27
CA GLY A 34 11.80 -5.93 3.58
C GLY A 34 10.27 -5.87 3.55
N ARG A 35 9.69 -4.91 2.82
CA ARG A 35 8.24 -4.79 2.64
C ARG A 35 7.65 -5.93 1.81
N ILE A 36 8.34 -6.37 0.75
CA ILE A 36 7.91 -7.54 -0.04
C ILE A 36 7.91 -8.79 0.85
N LEU A 37 8.98 -9.01 1.61
CA LEU A 37 9.12 -10.18 2.48
C LEU A 37 8.05 -10.18 3.58
N LEU A 38 7.77 -9.01 4.17
CA LEU A 38 6.66 -8.82 5.11
C LEU A 38 5.30 -9.13 4.46
N SER A 39 5.02 -8.61 3.26
CA SER A 39 3.77 -8.85 2.54
C SER A 39 3.57 -10.33 2.19
N VAL A 40 4.61 -10.98 1.67
CA VAL A 40 4.58 -12.42 1.36
C VAL A 40 4.35 -13.24 2.64
N SER A 41 5.03 -12.88 3.74
CA SER A 41 4.81 -13.52 5.04
C SER A 41 3.38 -13.32 5.56
N LEU A 42 2.80 -12.13 5.37
CA LEU A 42 1.42 -11.83 5.74
C LEU A 42 0.41 -12.66 4.94
N VAL A 43 0.62 -12.79 3.63
CA VAL A 43 -0.21 -13.66 2.77
C VAL A 43 -0.08 -15.12 3.19
N ALA A 44 1.14 -15.61 3.44
CA ALA A 44 1.37 -16.97 3.91
C ALA A 44 0.68 -17.24 5.26
N ALA A 45 0.79 -16.31 6.22
CA ALA A 45 0.11 -16.38 7.50
C ALA A 45 -1.42 -16.39 7.33
N TRP A 46 -1.96 -15.56 6.42
CA TRP A 46 -3.38 -15.54 6.12
C TRP A 46 -3.88 -16.87 5.54
N ILE A 47 -3.15 -17.46 4.58
CA ILE A 47 -3.48 -18.78 4.01
C ILE A 47 -3.45 -19.86 5.10
N TRP A 48 -2.46 -19.79 6.00
CA TRP A 48 -2.34 -20.74 7.10
C TRP A 48 -3.52 -20.65 8.07
N VAL A 49 -3.90 -19.44 8.49
CA VAL A 49 -5.07 -19.21 9.35
C VAL A 49 -6.36 -19.69 8.66
N LEU A 50 -6.54 -19.36 7.38
CA LEU A 50 -7.69 -19.80 6.61
C LEU A 50 -7.79 -21.34 6.56
N SER A 51 -6.68 -22.03 6.30
CA SER A 51 -6.63 -23.49 6.29
C SER A 51 -6.98 -24.08 7.66
N LEU A 52 -6.49 -23.48 8.74
CA LEU A 52 -6.76 -23.93 10.11
C LEU A 52 -8.23 -23.74 10.49
N SER A 53 -8.82 -22.60 10.12
CA SER A 53 -10.25 -22.31 10.30
C SER A 53 -11.13 -23.30 9.56
N ILE A 54 -10.81 -23.63 8.30
CA ILE A 54 -11.55 -24.64 7.53
C ILE A 54 -11.47 -26.01 8.20
N ARG A 55 -10.27 -26.41 8.66
CA ARG A 55 -10.09 -27.69 9.36
C ARG A 55 -10.87 -27.76 10.67
N LEU A 56 -10.97 -26.66 11.40
CA LEU A 56 -11.80 -26.57 12.61
C LEU A 56 -13.27 -26.78 12.24
N ILE A 57 -13.79 -26.04 11.27
CA ILE A 57 -15.18 -26.15 10.81
C ILE A 57 -15.51 -27.59 10.39
N LEU A 58 -14.62 -28.25 9.64
CA LEU A 58 -14.83 -29.63 9.18
C LEU A 58 -14.80 -30.69 10.30
N LYS A 59 -14.22 -30.35 11.46
CA LYS A 59 -14.14 -31.25 12.62
C LYS A 59 -15.22 -31.00 13.68
N LEU A 60 -16.03 -29.95 13.52
CA LEU A 60 -17.14 -29.72 14.43
C LEU A 60 -18.24 -30.75 14.21
N ASP A 61 -18.65 -31.41 15.29
CA ASP A 61 -19.81 -32.28 15.30
C ASP A 61 -21.10 -31.44 15.33
N GLN A 62 -22.11 -31.83 14.55
CA GLN A 62 -23.38 -31.10 14.44
C GLN A 62 -24.13 -31.03 15.77
N GLN A 63 -23.98 -32.06 16.61
CA GLN A 63 -24.67 -32.14 17.89
C GLN A 63 -24.13 -31.13 18.92
N GLU A 64 -22.82 -30.84 18.90
CA GLU A 64 -22.23 -29.80 19.75
C GLU A 64 -22.56 -28.39 19.25
N VAL A 65 -22.70 -28.21 17.93
CA VAL A 65 -23.06 -26.93 17.31
C VAL A 65 -24.46 -26.48 17.71
N GLU A 66 -25.45 -27.36 17.74
CA GLU A 66 -26.81 -27.00 18.14
C GLU A 66 -26.89 -26.54 19.61
N SER A 67 -26.16 -27.21 20.50
CA SER A 67 -26.15 -26.87 21.94
C SER A 67 -25.50 -25.52 22.24
N MET A 68 -24.56 -25.08 21.39
CA MET A 68 -23.79 -23.85 21.54
C MET A 68 -23.85 -22.95 20.30
N ALA A 69 -24.99 -22.93 19.60
CA ALA A 69 -25.13 -22.27 18.30
C ALA A 69 -24.75 -20.78 18.33
N LEU A 70 -25.13 -20.06 19.39
CA LEU A 70 -24.78 -18.65 19.57
C LEU A 70 -23.26 -18.46 19.77
N PHE A 71 -22.60 -19.34 20.53
CA PHE A 71 -21.15 -19.25 20.75
C PHE A 71 -20.39 -19.51 19.45
N TRP A 72 -20.72 -20.60 18.75
CA TRP A 72 -20.09 -20.95 17.48
C TRP A 72 -20.40 -19.93 16.36
N GLY A 73 -21.60 -19.36 16.34
CA GLY A 73 -21.96 -18.28 15.42
C GLY A 73 -21.13 -17.00 15.63
N ASN A 74 -21.00 -16.55 16.89
CA ASN A 74 -20.17 -15.39 17.22
C ASN A 74 -18.68 -15.65 16.95
N LEU A 75 -18.19 -16.85 17.26
CA LEU A 75 -16.82 -17.25 17.00
C LEU A 75 -16.54 -17.30 15.48
N GLY A 76 -17.46 -17.86 14.69
CA GLY A 76 -17.38 -17.87 13.23
C GLY A 76 -17.38 -16.47 12.63
N MET A 77 -18.19 -15.55 13.15
CA MET A 77 -18.21 -14.15 12.73
C MET A 77 -16.89 -13.44 13.06
N LEU A 78 -16.33 -13.66 14.25
CA LEU A 78 -15.02 -13.12 14.65
C LEU A 78 -13.89 -13.65 13.78
N ILE A 79 -13.86 -14.96 13.52
CA ILE A 79 -12.86 -15.59 12.64
C ILE A 79 -13.02 -15.05 11.21
N GLY A 80 -14.24 -15.00 10.69
CA GLY A 80 -14.52 -14.48 9.35
C GLY A 80 -14.09 -13.02 9.19
N PHE A 81 -14.39 -12.18 10.19
CA PHE A 81 -13.97 -10.78 10.20
C PHE A 81 -12.44 -10.64 10.27
N ALA A 82 -11.77 -11.39 11.16
CA ALA A 82 -10.32 -11.36 11.30
C ALA A 82 -9.62 -11.80 10.01
N VAL A 83 -10.09 -12.88 9.39
CA VAL A 83 -9.59 -13.39 8.11
C VAL A 83 -9.84 -12.39 6.99
N GLY A 84 -11.04 -11.82 6.90
CA GLY A 84 -11.38 -10.81 5.90
C GLY A 84 -10.54 -9.54 6.04
N PHE A 85 -10.35 -9.05 7.26
CA PHE A 85 -9.52 -7.89 7.56
C PHE A 85 -8.04 -8.15 7.23
N LEU A 86 -7.46 -9.27 7.67
CA LEU A 86 -6.08 -9.62 7.31
C LEU A 86 -5.91 -9.74 5.80
N GLY A 87 -6.87 -10.36 5.12
CA GLY A 87 -6.86 -10.49 3.66
C GLY A 87 -6.86 -9.13 2.98
N SER A 88 -7.77 -8.23 3.39
CA SER A 88 -7.85 -6.86 2.86
C SER A 88 -6.52 -6.12 3.04
N VAL A 89 -5.94 -6.15 4.24
CA VAL A 89 -4.65 -5.51 4.52
C VAL A 89 -3.54 -6.11 3.65
N ALA A 90 -3.43 -7.43 3.58
CA ALA A 90 -2.42 -8.11 2.78
C ALA A 90 -2.53 -7.75 1.29
N PHE A 91 -3.75 -7.75 0.73
CA PHE A 91 -3.99 -7.39 -0.66
C PHE A 91 -3.74 -5.90 -0.94
N SER A 92 -4.14 -4.99 -0.04
CA SER A 92 -3.83 -3.56 -0.18
C SER A 92 -2.32 -3.32 -0.18
N TYR A 93 -1.57 -3.96 0.72
CA TYR A 93 -0.11 -3.86 0.74
C TYR A 93 0.52 -4.42 -0.55
N LEU A 94 0.00 -5.54 -1.06
CA LEU A 94 0.46 -6.12 -2.31
C LEU A 94 0.18 -5.20 -3.51
N ALA A 95 -1.00 -4.57 -3.55
CA ALA A 95 -1.41 -3.62 -4.59
C ALA A 95 -0.56 -2.33 -4.57
N ILE A 96 -0.24 -1.82 -3.39
CA ILE A 96 0.64 -0.65 -3.23
C ILE A 96 2.07 -0.99 -3.68
N LEU A 97 2.55 -2.21 -3.39
CA LEU A 97 3.86 -2.67 -3.84
C LEU A 97 3.92 -2.88 -5.35
N SER A 98 2.83 -3.34 -5.99
CA SER A 98 2.79 -3.61 -7.43
C SER A 98 2.54 -2.36 -8.27
N ALA A 99 1.73 -1.42 -7.79
CA ALA A 99 1.51 -0.12 -8.44
C ALA A 99 2.66 0.89 -8.19
N GLY A 100 3.58 0.56 -7.28
CA GLY A 100 4.55 1.44 -6.66
C GLY A 100 5.23 2.45 -7.60
N PHE A 101 5.15 3.74 -7.21
CA PHE A 101 5.86 4.91 -7.71
C PHE A 101 5.98 5.07 -9.23
N ARG A 102 5.16 4.38 -10.03
CA ARG A 102 5.26 4.45 -11.49
C ARG A 102 4.96 5.86 -12.01
N SER A 103 3.92 6.49 -11.47
CA SER A 103 3.58 7.89 -11.76
C SER A 103 4.66 8.85 -11.28
N GLU A 104 5.20 8.67 -10.07
CA GLU A 104 6.24 9.53 -9.49
C GLU A 104 7.59 9.41 -10.20
N ARG A 105 7.96 8.20 -10.65
CA ARG A 105 9.14 7.97 -11.50
C ARG A 105 8.99 8.59 -12.89
N LEU A 106 7.79 8.52 -13.48
CA LEU A 106 7.49 9.22 -14.73
C LEU A 106 7.60 10.73 -14.55
N LEU A 107 7.07 11.27 -13.43
CA LEU A 107 7.11 12.69 -13.13
C LEU A 107 8.55 13.21 -12.96
N LEU A 108 9.40 12.45 -12.26
CA LEU A 108 10.84 12.71 -12.19
C LEU A 108 11.50 12.67 -13.57
N LYS A 109 11.16 11.69 -14.41
CA LYS A 109 11.72 11.58 -15.76
C LYS A 109 11.38 12.79 -16.64
N TYR A 110 10.14 13.29 -16.59
CA TYR A 110 9.73 14.47 -17.34
C TYR A 110 10.36 15.76 -16.81
N TYR A 111 10.44 15.91 -15.49
CA TYR A 111 11.10 17.06 -14.87
C TYR A 111 12.61 17.10 -15.16
N ASP A 112 13.29 15.96 -15.06
CA ASP A 112 14.72 15.85 -15.39
C ASP A 112 14.95 16.12 -16.90
N ALA A 113 14.04 15.70 -17.79
CA ALA A 113 14.13 16.00 -19.22
C ALA A 113 13.93 17.49 -19.54
N GLN A 114 13.01 18.18 -18.85
CA GLN A 114 12.73 19.60 -19.06
C GLN A 114 13.84 20.52 -18.51
N ASN A 115 14.58 20.05 -17.50
CA ASN A 115 15.68 20.79 -16.87
C ASN A 115 17.06 20.29 -17.30
N SER A 116 17.15 19.37 -18.27
CA SER A 116 18.42 18.89 -18.80
C SER A 116 18.97 19.91 -19.82
N PRO A 117 20.18 20.45 -19.60
CA PRO A 117 20.76 21.51 -20.45
C PRO A 117 21.11 21.05 -21.88
N GLU A 118 21.00 19.76 -22.19
CA GLU A 118 21.27 19.22 -23.54
C GLU A 118 20.24 19.66 -24.60
N GLN A 119 19.04 20.11 -24.21
CA GLN A 119 18.05 20.60 -25.19
C GLN A 119 18.28 22.06 -25.64
N SER A 120 19.09 22.84 -24.93
CA SER A 120 19.34 24.25 -25.31
C SER A 120 20.50 24.42 -26.30
N GLU A 121 21.42 23.47 -26.41
CA GLU A 121 22.58 23.59 -27.32
C GLU A 121 22.26 23.13 -28.76
N ASP A 122 21.34 22.19 -28.93
CA ASP A 122 20.95 21.68 -30.26
C ASP A 122 20.04 22.65 -31.04
N GLU A 123 19.30 23.53 -30.35
CA GLU A 123 18.48 24.57 -31.01
C GLU A 123 19.32 25.79 -31.43
N GLU A 124 20.37 26.15 -30.70
CA GLU A 124 21.29 27.24 -31.09
C GLU A 124 22.26 26.84 -32.21
N SER A 125 22.58 25.55 -32.38
CA SER A 125 23.41 25.08 -33.49
C SER A 125 22.65 24.93 -34.82
N GLN A 126 21.32 25.10 -34.82
CA GLN A 126 20.46 24.99 -36.01
C GLN A 126 19.78 26.31 -36.42
N ALA A 127 20.01 27.40 -35.69
CA ALA A 127 19.59 28.77 -36.02
C ALA A 127 20.74 29.57 -36.66
#